data_AF-A0A7S2ISR7-F1
#
_entry.id   AF-A0A7S2ISR7-F1
#
_cell.length_a   1.000
_cell.length_b   1.000
_cell.length_c   1.000
_cell.angle_alpha   90.00
_cell.angle_beta   90.00
_cell.angle_gamma   90.00
#
_symmetry.space_group_name_H-M   'P 1'
#
loop_
_entity.id
_entity.type
_entity.pdbx_description
1 polymer ?
#
loop_
_entity_poly.entity_id
_entity_poly.type
_entity_poly.pdbx_seq_one_letter_code
_entity_poly.pdbx_strand_id
1 'polypeptide(L)'
;DATGVDRAPVRNDHSPASLFVLLWMSIGSFVGLNLFVGTIVDNFTRIKKETDGSATMTKEQEQWVQLMKARIDARPSVGAHQPTSYLRLQIFNIVMSGWFNWLMMG
;
A
#
# COMPACT_ATOMS: atom_id res chain seq x y z
N ASP A 1 -40.12 -18.17 18.76
CA ASP A 1 -41.50 -18.49 18.33
C ASP A 1 -41.69 -19.94 17.92
N ALA A 2 -40.66 -20.69 17.52
CA ALA A 2 -40.77 -22.13 17.27
C ALA A 2 -40.72 -22.91 18.60
N THR A 3 -41.87 -23.41 19.06
CA THR A 3 -42.05 -24.06 20.38
C THR A 3 -42.15 -25.60 20.32
N GLY A 4 -42.40 -26.18 19.14
CA GLY A 4 -42.49 -27.62 18.89
C GLY A 4 -43.38 -27.96 17.70
N VAL A 5 -43.31 -29.20 17.20
CA VAL A 5 -44.24 -29.70 16.17
C VAL A 5 -45.67 -29.67 16.73
N ASP A 6 -46.62 -29.15 15.95
CA ASP A 6 -48.03 -28.96 16.31
C ASP A 6 -48.32 -28.03 17.51
N ARG A 7 -47.37 -27.14 17.88
CA ARG A 7 -47.60 -26.10 18.89
C ARG A 7 -47.69 -24.72 18.24
N ALA A 8 -48.63 -23.91 18.73
CA ALA A 8 -48.76 -22.51 18.33
C ALA A 8 -47.54 -21.67 18.82
N PRO A 9 -47.16 -20.61 18.08
CA PRO A 9 -46.03 -19.77 18.45
C PRO A 9 -46.32 -18.99 19.73
N VAL A 10 -45.35 -18.97 20.64
CA VAL A 10 -45.41 -18.23 21.91
C VAL A 10 -44.56 -16.97 21.78
N ARG A 11 -45.13 -15.81 22.15
CA ARG A 11 -44.42 -14.53 22.13
C ARG A 11 -43.31 -14.52 23.17
N ASN A 12 -42.17 -13.90 22.82
CA ASN A 12 -41.00 -13.75 23.69
C ASN A 12 -40.39 -15.10 24.15
N ASP A 13 -40.33 -16.03 23.21
CA ASP A 13 -39.67 -17.31 23.41
C ASP A 13 -38.13 -17.13 23.43
N HIS A 14 -37.53 -17.35 24.60
CA HIS A 14 -36.07 -17.28 24.83
C HIS A 14 -35.33 -18.55 24.36
N SER A 15 -35.85 -19.20 23.31
CA SER A 15 -35.33 -20.45 22.80
C SER A 15 -33.85 -20.33 22.39
N PRO A 16 -33.02 -21.38 22.64
CA PRO A 16 -31.64 -21.46 22.16
C PRO A 16 -31.49 -21.26 20.63
N ALA A 17 -32.57 -21.46 19.87
CA ALA A 17 -32.60 -21.21 18.44
C ALA A 17 -32.27 -19.75 18.07
N SER A 18 -32.63 -18.78 18.93
CA SER A 18 -32.30 -17.36 18.73
C SER A 18 -30.79 -17.10 18.76
N LEU A 19 -30.09 -17.69 19.72
CA LEU A 19 -28.63 -17.64 19.83
C LEU A 19 -27.96 -18.35 18.66
N PHE A 20 -28.51 -19.48 18.21
CA PHE A 20 -28.01 -20.18 17.02
C PHE A 20 -28.06 -19.29 15.78
N VAL A 21 -29.18 -18.61 15.52
CA VAL A 21 -29.30 -17.71 14.36
C VAL A 21 -28.30 -16.55 14.44
N LEU A 22 -28.13 -15.95 15.62
CA LEU A 22 -27.16 -14.87 15.83
C LEU A 22 -25.71 -15.31 15.58
N LEU A 23 -25.31 -16.47 16.12
CA LEU A 23 -23.97 -17.02 15.92
C LEU A 23 -23.76 -17.44 14.46
N TRP A 24 -24.76 -18.07 13.84
CA TRP A 24 -24.73 -18.47 12.44
C TRP A 24 -24.58 -17.26 11.50
N MET A 25 -25.35 -16.20 11.73
CA MET A 25 -25.23 -14.94 10.98
C MET A 25 -23.87 -14.29 11.19
N SER A 26 -23.34 -14.30 12.42
CA SER A 26 -22.04 -13.68 12.74
C SER A 26 -20.88 -14.40 12.06
N ILE A 27 -20.82 -15.73 12.19
CA ILE A 27 -19.78 -16.57 11.56
C ILE A 27 -19.93 -16.54 10.04
N GLY A 28 -21.15 -16.71 9.54
CA GLY A 28 -21.45 -16.69 8.10
C GLY A 28 -21.08 -15.35 7.45
N SER A 29 -21.39 -14.23 8.09
CA SER A 29 -21.03 -12.90 7.58
C SER A 29 -19.53 -12.68 7.61
N PHE A 30 -18.85 -13.08 8.69
CA PHE A 30 -17.40 -12.94 8.79
C PHE A 30 -16.68 -13.76 7.72
N VAL A 31 -17.06 -15.03 7.55
CA VAL A 31 -16.48 -15.90 6.51
C VAL A 31 -16.84 -15.40 5.11
N GLY A 32 -18.11 -15.05 4.87
CA GLY A 32 -18.59 -14.59 3.58
C GLY A 32 -17.92 -13.29 3.12
N LEU A 33 -17.82 -12.29 4.01
CA LEU A 33 -17.15 -11.03 3.70
C LEU A 33 -15.65 -11.22 3.47
N ASN A 34 -14.97 -12.00 4.32
CA ASN A 34 -13.54 -12.22 4.18
C ASN A 34 -13.21 -13.01 2.90
N LEU A 35 -14.01 -14.01 2.55
CA LEU A 35 -13.85 -14.76 1.31
C LEU A 35 -14.14 -13.86 0.09
N PHE A 36 -15.18 -13.03 0.15
CA PHE A 36 -15.51 -12.10 -0.93
C PHE A 36 -14.38 -11.08 -1.18
N VAL A 37 -13.91 -10.41 -0.12
CA VAL A 37 -12.79 -9.45 -0.22
C VAL A 37 -11.52 -10.16 -0.68
N GLY A 38 -11.22 -11.34 -0.14
CA GLY A 38 -10.06 -12.15 -0.56
C GLY A 38 -10.08 -12.44 -2.05
N THR A 39 -11.21 -12.95 -2.56
CA THR A 39 -11.36 -13.27 -3.99
C THR A 39 -11.23 -12.04 -4.88
N ILE A 40 -11.74 -10.88 -4.44
CA ILE A 40 -11.60 -9.60 -5.15
C ILE A 40 -10.13 -9.15 -5.18
N VAL A 41 -9.45 -9.15 -4.03
CA VAL A 41 -8.05 -8.72 -3.93
C VAL A 41 -7.14 -9.65 -4.74
N ASP A 42 -7.37 -10.95 -4.70
CA ASP A 42 -6.66 -11.93 -5.51
C ASP A 42 -6.87 -11.67 -7.00
N ASN A 43 -8.09 -11.33 -7.41
CA ASN A 43 -8.42 -10.98 -8.78
C ASN A 43 -7.67 -9.71 -9.24
N PHE A 44 -7.69 -8.64 -8.43
CA PHE A 44 -6.93 -7.41 -8.73
C PHE A 44 -5.43 -7.65 -8.76
N THR A 45 -4.91 -8.51 -7.88
CA THR A 45 -3.49 -8.88 -7.87
C THR A 45 -3.11 -9.64 -9.14
N ARG A 46 -3.98 -10.54 -9.61
CA ARG A 46 -3.80 -11.23 -10.89
C ARG A 46 -3.80 -10.27 -12.08
N ILE A 47 -4.79 -9.39 -12.17
CA ILE A 47 -4.87 -8.35 -13.22
C ILE A 47 -3.62 -7.47 -13.20
N LYS A 48 -3.18 -7.04 -12.00
CA LYS A 48 -1.96 -6.25 -11.83
C LYS A 48 -0.73 -6.99 -12.34
N LYS A 49 -0.59 -8.29 -12.09
CA LYS A 49 0.53 -9.10 -12.56
C LYS A 49 0.50 -9.34 -14.07
N GLU A 50 -0.67 -9.61 -14.63
CA GLU A 50 -0.84 -9.82 -16.08
C GLU A 50 -0.61 -8.55 -16.89
N THR A 51 -0.86 -7.40 -16.30
CA THR A 51 -0.75 -6.08 -16.97
C THR A 51 0.46 -5.28 -16.47
N ASP A 52 1.43 -5.90 -15.80
CA ASP A 52 2.64 -5.27 -15.24
C ASP A 52 2.38 -3.99 -14.40
N GLY A 53 1.20 -3.88 -13.80
CA GLY A 53 0.74 -2.69 -13.07
C GLY A 53 0.21 -1.55 -13.93
N SER A 54 0.17 -1.67 -15.26
CA SER A 54 -0.40 -0.67 -16.18
C SER A 54 -1.90 -0.83 -16.40
N ALA A 55 -2.55 -1.88 -15.85
CA ALA A 55 -4.01 -2.07 -15.95
C ALA A 55 -4.83 -0.85 -15.50
N THR A 56 -4.30 -0.07 -14.56
CA THR A 56 -4.95 1.12 -14.01
C THR A 56 -4.35 2.42 -14.53
N MET A 57 -3.38 2.36 -15.45
CA MET A 57 -2.62 3.51 -15.93
C MET A 57 -2.75 3.67 -17.44
N THR A 58 -2.80 4.91 -17.90
CA THR A 58 -2.70 5.21 -19.34
C THR A 58 -1.27 5.09 -19.83
N LYS A 59 -1.08 4.89 -21.14
CA LYS A 59 0.26 4.77 -21.76
C LYS A 59 1.18 5.95 -21.43
N GLU A 60 0.65 7.17 -21.38
CA GLU A 60 1.41 8.39 -21.05
C GLU A 60 1.87 8.40 -19.58
N GLN A 61 1.01 7.95 -18.66
CA GLN A 61 1.34 7.87 -17.23
C GLN A 61 2.39 6.79 -16.97
N GLU A 62 2.32 5.66 -17.67
CA GLU A 62 3.31 4.58 -17.58
C GLU A 62 4.69 5.07 -18.03
N GLN A 63 4.76 5.75 -19.18
CA GLN A 63 6.01 6.35 -19.69
C GLN A 63 6.58 7.38 -18.71
N TRP A 64 5.74 8.25 -18.14
CA TRP A 64 6.18 9.22 -17.14
C TRP A 64 6.79 8.55 -15.91
N VAL A 65 6.19 7.44 -15.43
CA VAL A 65 6.72 6.71 -14.27
C VAL A 65 8.06 6.05 -14.61
N GLN A 66 8.20 5.48 -15.80
CA GLN A 66 9.47 4.91 -16.26
C GLN A 66 10.57 6.00 -16.34
N LEU A 67 10.26 7.17 -16.89
CA LEU A 67 11.19 8.30 -16.96
C LEU A 67 11.60 8.82 -15.57
N MET A 68 10.67 8.85 -14.62
CA MET A 68 10.96 9.23 -13.23
C MET A 68 11.85 8.21 -12.53
N LYS A 69 11.56 6.92 -12.65
CA LYS A 69 12.42 5.85 -12.12
C LYS A 69 13.83 5.95 -12.71
N ALA A 70 13.92 6.09 -14.03
CA ALA A 70 15.20 6.27 -14.71
C ALA A 70 15.95 7.52 -14.25
N ARG A 71 15.26 8.64 -13.98
CA ARG A 71 15.88 9.86 -13.42
C ARG A 71 16.42 9.65 -12.01
N ILE A 72 15.71 8.88 -11.18
CA ILE A 72 16.16 8.56 -9.82
C ILE A 72 17.41 7.69 -9.89
N ASP A 73 17.42 6.67 -10.77
CA ASP A 73 18.58 5.78 -10.97
C ASP A 73 19.77 6.50 -11.62
N ALA A 74 19.50 7.45 -12.51
CA ALA A 74 20.51 8.28 -13.16
C ALA A 74 20.97 9.46 -12.28
N ARG A 75 20.61 9.52 -11.00
CA ARG A 75 21.11 10.56 -10.10
C ARG A 75 22.64 10.55 -10.15
N PRO A 76 23.27 11.65 -10.62
CA PRO A 76 24.72 11.68 -10.79
C PRO A 76 25.37 11.49 -9.42
N SER A 77 26.29 10.52 -9.32
CA SER A 77 27.17 10.43 -8.17
C SER A 77 27.90 11.75 -8.06
N VAL A 78 27.76 12.42 -6.91
CA VAL A 78 28.32 13.74 -6.59
C VAL A 78 29.84 13.63 -6.46
N GLY A 79 30.52 13.34 -7.57
CA GLY A 79 31.96 13.39 -7.69
C GLY A 79 32.32 14.62 -8.49
N ALA A 80 32.23 15.80 -7.87
CA ALA A 80 32.75 17.01 -8.51
C ALA A 80 34.24 16.80 -8.83
N HIS A 81 34.64 17.11 -10.05
CA HIS A 81 36.04 16.95 -10.47
C HIS A 81 36.93 17.86 -9.62
N GLN A 82 37.90 17.28 -8.92
CA GLN A 82 38.77 18.03 -8.02
C GLN A 82 39.68 18.97 -8.82
N PRO A 83 39.79 20.25 -8.44
CA PRO A 83 40.67 21.20 -9.12
C PRO A 83 42.15 20.91 -8.83
N THR A 84 43.01 21.06 -9.85
CA THR A 84 44.45 20.73 -9.77
C THR A 84 45.32 21.76 -9.03
N SER A 85 44.85 23.00 -8.84
CA SER A 85 45.65 24.05 -8.18
C SER A 85 45.47 24.06 -6.65
N TYR A 86 46.58 24.25 -5.92
CA TYR A 86 46.64 24.12 -4.46
C TYR A 86 45.65 25.04 -3.71
N LEU A 87 45.61 26.33 -4.06
CA LEU A 87 44.68 27.29 -3.45
C LEU A 87 43.22 26.95 -3.74
N ARG A 88 42.92 26.48 -4.95
CA ARG A 88 41.56 26.11 -5.36
C ARG A 88 41.10 24.82 -4.70
N LEU A 89 42.00 23.90 -4.43
CA LEU A 89 41.73 22.66 -3.70
C LEU A 89 41.37 22.94 -2.22
N GLN A 90 42.06 23.88 -1.58
CA GLN A 90 41.76 24.28 -0.20
C GLN A 90 40.36 24.90 -0.07
N ILE A 91 40.03 25.85 -0.97
CA ILE A 91 38.70 26.46 -1.02
C ILE A 91 37.62 25.42 -1.35
N PHE A 92 37.90 24.51 -2.30
CA PHE A 92 37.01 23.42 -2.65
C PHE A 92 36.71 22.51 -1.45
N ASN A 93 37.73 22.13 -0.67
CA ASN A 93 37.54 21.29 0.52
C ASN A 93 36.73 21.98 1.61
N ILE A 94 36.88 23.30 1.78
CA ILE A 94 36.07 24.07 2.74
C ILE A 94 34.60 24.11 2.30
N VAL A 95 34.35 24.41 1.01
CA VAL A 95 32.98 24.50 0.45
C VAL A 95 32.28 23.13 0.43
N MET A 96 33.02 22.06 0.18
CA MET A 96 32.48 20.69 0.18
C MET A 96 32.35 20.09 1.60
N SER A 97 32.73 20.82 2.65
CA SER A 97 32.66 20.33 4.04
C SER A 97 31.23 20.36 4.59
N GLY A 98 30.89 19.36 5.42
CA GLY A 98 29.58 19.29 6.07
C GLY A 98 29.28 20.46 7.01
N TRP A 99 30.33 21.03 7.63
CA TRP A 99 30.23 22.23 8.45
C TRP A 99 29.77 23.46 7.65
N PHE A 100 30.35 23.68 6.47
CA PHE A 100 29.98 24.80 5.61
C PHE A 100 28.53 24.66 5.11
N ASN A 101 28.10 23.43 4.77
CA ASN A 101 26.72 23.18 4.39
C ASN A 101 25.74 23.46 5.54
N TRP A 102 26.08 23.05 6.76
CA TRP A 102 25.31 23.35 7.96
C TRP A 102 25.22 24.87 8.24
N LEU A 103 26.32 25.61 8.06
CA LEU A 103 26.35 27.07 8.18
C LEU A 103 25.44 27.77 7.15
N MET A 104 25.35 27.25 5.93
CA MET A 104 24.49 27.82 4.87
C MET A 104 23.00 27.51 5.05
N MET A 105 22.67 26.42 5.74
CA MET A 105 21.29 26.00 6.00
C MET A 105 20.71 26.53 7.31
N GLY A 106 21.56 26.92 8.27
CA GLY A 106 21.17 27.55 9.54
C GLY A 106 20.99 29.05 9.41
#